data_AF-A0A1F5BI44-F1
#
_entry.id   AF-A0A1F5BI44-F1
#
_cell.length_a   1.000
_cell.length_b   1.000
_cell.length_c   1.000
_cell.angle_alpha   90.00
_cell.angle_beta   90.00
_cell.angle_gamma   90.00
#
_symmetry.space_group_name_H-M   'P 1'
#
loop_
_entity.id
_entity.type
_entity.pdbx_description
1 polymer ?
#
loop_
_entity_poly.entity_id
_entity_poly.type
_entity_poly.pdbx_seq_one_letter_code
_entity_poly.pdbx_strand_id
1 'polypeptide(L)'
;MGGLIWLAWGAQDTSCFMPFYAGVTKIPASFEVGDHWTFSRDSARWAFDYVDFHTQVVYSKAIEDVRLAQKTWEQPAADRTATIDQFAADLHKKDPALARQFLTDYCLSNADRIVQAWWELGDQLLVKYNKLWIYNTQTRKREPMKLPDWWLKLLVEYNKLQPQPQEKK
;
A
#
# COMPACT_ATOMS: atom_id res chain seq x y z
N MET A 1 -14.61 -21.22 -14.45
CA MET A 1 -13.60 -20.20 -14.15
C MET A 1 -12.62 -20.75 -13.13
N GLY A 2 -11.48 -20.08 -13.02
CA GLY A 2 -10.19 -20.59 -12.56
C GLY A 2 -9.10 -19.92 -13.40
N GLY A 3 -7.88 -19.80 -12.88
CA GLY A 3 -6.85 -18.95 -13.46
C GLY A 3 -6.92 -17.51 -12.91
N LEU A 4 -6.67 -17.38 -11.61
CA LEU A 4 -6.57 -16.11 -10.89
C LEU A 4 -5.12 -15.87 -10.50
N ILE A 5 -4.58 -14.71 -10.86
CA ILE A 5 -3.24 -14.28 -10.50
C ILE A 5 -3.37 -13.10 -9.55
N TRP A 6 -2.63 -13.13 -8.46
CA TRP A 6 -2.56 -12.01 -7.53
C TRP A 6 -1.34 -11.17 -7.86
N LEU A 7 -1.58 -9.93 -8.27
CA LEU A 7 -0.53 -8.99 -8.66
C LEU A 7 -0.31 -7.95 -7.56
N ALA A 8 0.92 -7.48 -7.44
CA ALA A 8 1.39 -6.53 -6.43
C ALA A 8 2.52 -5.68 -7.03
N TRP A 9 2.70 -4.46 -6.53
CA TRP A 9 3.68 -3.47 -7.02
C TRP A 9 4.53 -2.97 -5.85
N GLY A 10 5.78 -2.62 -6.12
CA GLY A 10 6.71 -2.19 -5.08
C GLY A 10 7.22 -3.34 -4.21
N ALA A 11 7.73 -3.02 -3.02
CA ALA A 11 8.26 -4.01 -2.09
C ALA A 11 7.12 -4.86 -1.48
N GLN A 12 7.31 -6.17 -1.42
CA GLN A 12 6.26 -7.12 -1.00
C GLN A 12 5.65 -6.80 0.37
N ASP A 13 6.46 -6.31 1.29
CA ASP A 13 6.07 -6.04 2.67
C ASP A 13 5.18 -4.78 2.81
N THR A 14 5.28 -3.85 1.86
CA THR A 14 4.50 -2.60 1.82
C THR A 14 3.48 -2.54 0.67
N SER A 15 3.42 -3.60 -0.14
CA SER A 15 2.52 -3.75 -1.28
C SER A 15 1.13 -4.23 -0.87
N CYS A 16 0.20 -4.31 -1.84
CA CYS A 16 -1.08 -4.98 -1.71
C CYS A 16 -1.39 -5.82 -2.93
N PHE A 17 -1.81 -7.05 -2.68
CA PHE A 17 -2.15 -8.02 -3.69
C PHE A 17 -3.56 -7.78 -4.25
N MET A 18 -3.67 -7.87 -5.57
CA MET A 18 -4.90 -7.60 -6.32
C MET A 18 -5.21 -8.77 -7.26
N PRO A 19 -6.42 -9.34 -7.21
CA PRO A 19 -6.78 -10.48 -8.04
C PRO A 19 -7.07 -10.06 -9.49
N PHE A 20 -6.40 -10.72 -10.44
CA PHE A 20 -6.60 -10.61 -11.87
C PHE A 20 -6.95 -11.96 -12.49
N TYR A 21 -8.08 -12.05 -13.17
CA TYR A 21 -8.47 -13.24 -13.91
C TYR A 21 -7.73 -13.31 -15.25
N ALA A 22 -7.26 -14.50 -15.64
CA ALA A 22 -6.47 -14.69 -16.88
C ALA A 22 -7.22 -14.31 -18.19
N GLY A 23 -8.56 -14.18 -18.13
CA GLY A 23 -9.39 -13.85 -19.30
C GLY A 23 -9.71 -12.36 -19.48
N VAL A 24 -9.17 -11.47 -18.63
CA VAL A 24 -9.45 -10.03 -18.76
C VAL A 24 -8.90 -9.47 -20.08
N THR A 25 -9.58 -8.46 -20.63
CA THR A 25 -9.21 -7.86 -21.93
C THR A 25 -8.51 -6.51 -21.81
N LYS A 26 -8.40 -5.98 -20.59
CA LYS A 26 -7.82 -4.68 -20.29
C LYS A 26 -7.09 -4.72 -18.96
N ILE A 27 -6.16 -3.78 -18.78
CA ILE A 27 -5.50 -3.49 -17.51
C ILE A 27 -5.81 -2.05 -17.09
N PRO A 28 -5.65 -1.70 -15.81
CA PRO A 28 -5.79 -0.33 -15.33
C PRO A 28 -4.83 0.60 -16.06
N ALA A 29 -5.30 1.81 -16.43
CA ALA A 29 -4.45 2.82 -17.07
C ALA A 29 -3.22 3.15 -16.21
N SER A 30 -3.36 3.10 -14.88
CA SER A 30 -2.27 3.33 -13.95
C SER A 30 -1.15 2.29 -14.01
N PHE A 31 -1.41 1.11 -14.58
CA PHE A 31 -0.40 0.07 -14.77
C PHE A 31 0.38 0.27 -16.08
N GLU A 32 -0.18 1.02 -17.02
CA GLU A 32 0.45 1.35 -18.30
C GLU A 32 1.42 2.54 -18.18
N VAL A 33 1.30 3.31 -17.08
CA VAL A 33 2.14 4.49 -16.82
C VAL A 33 3.24 4.14 -15.82
N GLY A 34 4.49 4.35 -16.23
CA GLY A 34 5.64 4.23 -15.35
C GLY A 34 6.93 4.66 -16.02
N ASP A 35 7.67 5.56 -15.37
CA ASP A 35 9.04 5.92 -15.71
C ASP A 35 9.90 5.83 -14.44
N HIS A 36 11.15 5.42 -14.58
CA HIS A 36 12.10 5.35 -13.46
C HIS A 36 12.63 6.73 -13.07
N TRP A 37 12.61 7.68 -14.00
CA TRP A 37 13.28 8.97 -13.85
C TRP A 37 12.29 10.11 -13.55
N THR A 38 11.02 9.93 -13.92
CA THR A 38 9.97 10.94 -13.76
C THR A 38 8.86 10.42 -12.86
N PHE A 39 8.61 11.15 -11.77
CA PHE A 39 7.49 10.89 -10.87
C PHE A 39 6.15 11.24 -11.53
N SER A 40 5.16 10.36 -11.40
CA SER A 40 3.79 10.61 -11.86
C SER A 40 2.76 10.05 -10.89
N ARG A 41 1.77 10.86 -10.53
CA ARG A 41 0.62 10.43 -9.70
C ARG A 41 -0.35 9.50 -10.44
N ASP A 42 -0.22 9.42 -11.77
CA ASP A 42 -1.03 8.51 -12.59
C ASP A 42 -0.49 7.07 -12.57
N SER A 43 0.74 6.86 -12.08
CA SER A 43 1.38 5.53 -12.05
C SER A 43 1.04 4.76 -10.78
N ALA A 44 0.57 3.52 -10.93
CA ALA A 44 0.41 2.60 -9.81
C ALA A 44 1.75 2.32 -9.13
N ARG A 45 2.81 2.04 -9.90
CA ARG A 45 4.15 1.78 -9.35
C ARG A 45 4.58 2.89 -8.38
N TRP A 46 4.43 4.16 -8.78
CA TRP A 46 4.79 5.28 -7.92
C TRP A 46 3.91 5.39 -6.67
N ALA A 47 2.65 4.98 -6.71
CA ALA A 47 1.78 4.92 -5.53
C ALA A 47 2.35 3.98 -4.45
N PHE A 48 2.78 2.80 -4.88
CA PHE A 48 3.38 1.80 -4.01
C PHE A 48 4.77 2.21 -3.52
N ASP A 49 5.63 2.70 -4.41
CA ASP A 49 6.96 3.20 -4.04
C ASP A 49 6.86 4.39 -3.06
N TYR A 50 5.82 5.22 -3.16
CA TYR A 50 5.57 6.33 -2.25
C TYR A 50 5.20 5.87 -0.83
N VAL A 51 4.36 4.84 -0.69
CA VAL A 51 4.08 4.21 0.61
C VAL A 51 5.33 3.55 1.19
N ASP A 52 6.09 2.84 0.36
CA ASP A 52 7.33 2.19 0.79
C ASP A 52 8.33 3.21 1.33
N PHE A 53 8.58 4.29 0.58
CA PHE A 53 9.48 5.36 0.97
C PHE A 53 9.12 5.99 2.33
N HIS A 54 7.83 6.27 2.58
CA HIS A 54 7.40 6.84 3.86
C HIS A 54 7.45 5.83 5.00
N THR A 55 7.26 4.55 4.69
CA THR A 55 7.40 3.47 5.67
C THR A 55 8.84 3.31 6.13
N GLN A 56 9.81 3.34 5.22
CA GLN A 56 11.23 3.06 5.52
C GLN A 56 11.80 3.91 6.68
N VAL A 57 11.43 5.19 6.76
CA VAL A 57 11.97 6.13 7.76
C VAL A 57 11.61 5.74 9.19
N VAL A 58 10.44 5.12 9.38
CA VAL A 58 9.85 4.81 10.69
C VAL A 58 9.22 3.42 10.70
N TYR A 59 9.90 2.48 10.03
CA TYR A 59 9.36 1.19 9.63
C TYR A 59 8.64 0.45 10.76
N SER A 60 9.24 0.38 11.95
CA SER A 60 8.68 -0.33 13.11
C SER A 60 7.29 0.15 13.55
N LYS A 61 6.90 1.38 13.18
CA LYS A 61 5.58 1.96 13.46
C LYS A 61 4.72 2.01 12.20
N ALA A 62 5.26 2.52 11.11
CA ALA A 62 4.49 2.70 9.87
C ALA A 62 4.02 1.37 9.27
N ILE A 63 4.77 0.27 9.44
CA ILE A 63 4.36 -1.04 8.95
C ILE A 63 3.03 -1.52 9.57
N GLU A 64 2.69 -1.09 10.78
CA GLU A 64 1.41 -1.43 11.41
C GLU A 64 0.22 -0.81 10.67
N ASP A 65 0.38 0.45 10.22
CA ASP A 65 -0.62 1.14 9.40
C ASP A 65 -0.75 0.50 8.01
N VAL A 66 0.38 0.11 7.40
CA VAL A 66 0.39 -0.58 6.11
C VAL A 66 -0.28 -1.95 6.20
N ARG A 67 0.01 -2.74 7.24
CA ARG A 67 -0.64 -4.05 7.47
C ARG A 67 -2.14 -3.93 7.70
N LEU A 68 -2.57 -2.87 8.38
CA LEU A 68 -4.00 -2.59 8.52
C LEU A 68 -4.63 -2.33 7.15
N ALA A 69 -4.00 -1.50 6.31
CA ALA A 69 -4.47 -1.21 4.96
C ALA A 69 -4.48 -2.47 4.07
N GLN A 70 -3.41 -3.27 4.06
CA GLN A 70 -3.35 -4.57 3.38
C GLN A 70 -4.55 -5.44 3.76
N LYS A 71 -4.79 -5.63 5.06
CA LYS A 71 -5.94 -6.41 5.53
C LYS A 71 -7.27 -5.83 5.06
N THR A 72 -7.43 -4.51 5.08
CA THR A 72 -8.66 -3.84 4.64
C THR A 72 -8.93 -4.06 3.15
N TRP A 73 -7.91 -4.12 2.31
CA TRP A 73 -8.06 -4.16 0.86
C TRP A 73 -7.92 -5.55 0.24
N GLU A 74 -7.06 -6.42 0.78
CA GLU A 74 -6.85 -7.79 0.27
C GLU A 74 -7.93 -8.76 0.74
N GLN A 75 -8.26 -8.73 2.04
CA GLN A 75 -9.16 -9.71 2.65
C GLN A 75 -10.53 -9.76 1.96
N PRO A 76 -11.20 -8.62 1.68
CA PRO A 76 -12.51 -8.68 1.08
C PRO A 76 -12.48 -9.15 -0.38
N ALA A 77 -11.35 -9.01 -1.08
CA ALA A 77 -11.19 -9.53 -2.43
C ALA A 77 -11.06 -11.05 -2.41
N ALA A 78 -10.30 -11.60 -1.44
CA ALA A 78 -10.18 -13.03 -1.22
C ALA A 78 -11.54 -13.64 -0.81
N ASP A 79 -12.21 -13.05 0.18
CA ASP A 79 -13.50 -13.55 0.71
C ASP A 79 -14.60 -13.60 -0.37
N ARG A 80 -14.60 -12.62 -1.28
CA ARG A 80 -15.60 -12.51 -2.34
C ARG A 80 -15.30 -13.36 -3.57
N THR A 81 -14.10 -13.94 -3.68
CA THR A 81 -13.65 -14.65 -4.88
C THR A 81 -14.63 -15.74 -5.31
N ALA A 82 -15.11 -16.58 -4.38
CA ALA A 82 -16.08 -17.63 -4.69
C ALA A 82 -17.42 -17.09 -5.22
N THR A 83 -17.89 -15.95 -4.70
CA THR A 83 -19.13 -15.31 -5.17
C THR A 83 -18.95 -14.72 -6.56
N ILE A 84 -17.82 -14.07 -6.82
CA ILE A 84 -17.47 -13.51 -8.14
C ILE A 84 -17.35 -14.64 -9.17
N ASP A 85 -16.69 -15.73 -8.82
CA ASP A 85 -16.56 -16.92 -9.67
C ASP A 85 -17.94 -17.50 -10.01
N GLN A 86 -18.80 -17.72 -9.01
CA GLN A 86 -20.13 -18.27 -9.25
C GLN A 86 -20.97 -17.38 -10.17
N PHE A 87 -20.96 -16.07 -9.94
CA PHE A 87 -21.70 -15.13 -10.78
C PHE A 87 -21.17 -15.09 -12.22
N ALA A 88 -19.86 -15.08 -12.39
CA ALA A 88 -19.25 -15.17 -13.71
C ALA A 88 -19.58 -16.51 -14.40
N ALA A 89 -19.78 -17.62 -13.66
CA ALA A 89 -20.17 -18.92 -14.22
C ALA A 89 -21.55 -18.82 -14.86
N ASP A 90 -22.46 -18.20 -14.13
CA ASP A 90 -23.85 -18.10 -14.53
C ASP A 90 -24.03 -17.11 -15.68
N LEU A 91 -23.20 -16.05 -15.74
CA LEU A 91 -23.07 -15.22 -16.94
C LEU A 91 -22.49 -16.00 -18.13
N HIS A 92 -21.45 -16.79 -17.92
CA HIS A 92 -20.77 -17.52 -19.00
C HIS A 92 -21.68 -18.56 -19.67
N LYS A 93 -22.59 -19.19 -18.90
CA LYS A 93 -23.62 -20.09 -19.44
C LYS A 93 -24.58 -19.38 -20.40
N LYS A 94 -24.81 -18.08 -20.20
CA LYS A 94 -25.69 -17.25 -21.03
C LYS A 94 -24.93 -16.70 -22.23
N ASP A 95 -23.81 -16.04 -21.96
CA ASP A 95 -22.91 -15.48 -22.96
C ASP A 95 -21.49 -15.38 -22.38
N PRO A 96 -20.51 -16.10 -22.95
CA PRO A 96 -19.11 -16.00 -22.56
C PRO A 96 -18.53 -14.58 -22.61
N ALA A 97 -19.01 -13.72 -23.52
CA ALA A 97 -18.56 -12.34 -23.62
C ALA A 97 -18.98 -11.51 -22.40
N LEU A 98 -20.21 -11.73 -21.88
CA LEU A 98 -20.70 -11.05 -20.68
C LEU A 98 -19.88 -11.41 -19.44
N ALA A 99 -19.54 -12.69 -19.27
CA ALA A 99 -18.68 -13.12 -18.16
C ALA A 99 -17.29 -12.48 -18.24
N ARG A 100 -16.71 -12.43 -19.44
CA ARG A 100 -15.39 -11.81 -19.66
C ARG A 100 -15.41 -10.32 -19.34
N GLN A 101 -16.43 -9.61 -19.81
CA GLN A 101 -16.60 -8.19 -19.54
C GLN A 101 -16.76 -7.93 -18.04
N PHE A 102 -17.63 -8.69 -17.37
CA PHE A 102 -17.82 -8.59 -15.92
C PHE A 102 -16.52 -8.79 -15.12
N LEU A 103 -15.74 -9.83 -15.43
CA LEU A 103 -14.47 -10.08 -14.75
C LEU A 103 -13.44 -8.99 -15.03
N THR A 104 -13.42 -8.45 -16.25
CA THR A 104 -12.57 -7.32 -16.61
C THR A 104 -12.93 -6.09 -15.77
N ASP A 105 -14.21 -5.72 -15.73
CA ASP A 105 -14.67 -4.55 -14.99
C ASP A 105 -14.43 -4.69 -13.47
N TYR A 106 -14.60 -5.90 -12.93
CA TYR A 106 -14.28 -6.21 -11.54
C TYR A 106 -12.78 -5.99 -11.23
N CYS A 107 -11.88 -6.56 -12.03
CA CYS A 107 -10.44 -6.43 -11.83
C CYS A 107 -9.98 -4.98 -11.94
N LEU A 108 -10.47 -4.25 -12.96
CA LEU A 108 -10.15 -2.83 -13.15
C LEU A 108 -10.61 -2.00 -11.94
N SER A 109 -11.88 -2.14 -11.56
CA SER A 109 -12.44 -1.38 -10.44
C SER A 109 -11.76 -1.69 -9.10
N ASN A 110 -11.41 -2.95 -8.86
CA ASN A 110 -10.69 -3.33 -7.65
C ASN A 110 -9.28 -2.74 -7.64
N ALA A 111 -8.56 -2.82 -8.75
CA ALA A 111 -7.21 -2.30 -8.86
C ALA A 111 -7.15 -0.77 -8.71
N ASP A 112 -8.05 -0.04 -9.38
CA ASP A 112 -8.10 1.42 -9.28
C ASP A 112 -8.34 1.91 -7.85
N ARG A 113 -9.24 1.22 -7.12
CA ARG A 113 -9.51 1.54 -5.70
C ARG A 113 -8.29 1.30 -4.82
N ILE A 114 -7.54 0.22 -5.06
CA ILE A 114 -6.34 -0.09 -4.29
C ILE A 114 -5.23 0.92 -4.61
N VAL A 115 -5.00 1.27 -5.88
CA VAL A 115 -4.03 2.30 -6.24
C VAL A 115 -4.37 3.65 -5.59
N GLN A 116 -5.64 4.05 -5.61
CA GLN A 116 -6.09 5.25 -4.91
C GLN A 116 -5.85 5.15 -3.40
N ALA A 117 -6.18 4.02 -2.78
CA ALA A 117 -5.96 3.81 -1.35
C ALA A 117 -4.48 3.85 -0.97
N TRP A 118 -3.58 3.39 -1.84
CA TRP A 118 -2.13 3.49 -1.62
C TRP A 118 -1.64 4.93 -1.70
N TRP A 119 -2.17 5.73 -2.61
CA TRP A 119 -1.88 7.17 -2.60
C TRP A 119 -2.34 7.84 -1.31
N GLU A 120 -3.58 7.56 -0.87
CA GLU A 120 -4.13 8.10 0.37
C GLU A 120 -3.33 7.64 1.59
N LEU A 121 -2.92 6.37 1.63
CA LEU A 121 -2.08 5.83 2.69
C LEU A 121 -0.72 6.53 2.75
N GLY A 122 -0.06 6.73 1.62
CA GLY A 122 1.22 7.43 1.58
C GLY A 122 1.10 8.86 2.10
N ASP A 123 0.05 9.59 1.72
CA ASP A 123 -0.22 10.94 2.22
C ASP A 123 -0.48 10.93 3.74
N GLN A 124 -1.21 9.94 4.24
CA GLN A 124 -1.44 9.75 5.68
C GLN A 124 -0.14 9.45 6.43
N LEU A 125 0.71 8.55 5.91
CA LEU A 125 2.00 8.19 6.52
C LEU A 125 2.94 9.40 6.58
N LEU A 126 3.04 10.16 5.48
CA LEU A 126 3.81 11.41 5.43
C LEU A 126 3.37 12.36 6.54
N VAL A 127 2.07 12.61 6.69
CA VAL A 127 1.55 13.53 7.72
C VAL A 127 1.77 12.96 9.12
N LYS A 128 1.43 11.68 9.33
CA LYS A 128 1.47 11.02 10.63
C LYS A 128 2.89 10.97 11.20
N TYR A 129 3.90 10.74 10.36
CA TYR A 129 5.28 10.52 10.80
C TYR A 129 6.26 11.65 10.43
N ASN A 130 5.75 12.81 10.01
CA ASN A 130 6.58 13.92 9.55
C ASN A 130 7.61 14.35 10.60
N LYS A 131 8.83 14.65 10.16
CA LYS A 131 9.94 15.14 11.01
C LYS A 131 10.26 14.24 12.22
N LEU A 132 9.99 12.93 12.14
CA LEU A 132 10.15 11.99 13.25
C LEU A 132 9.29 12.34 14.48
N TRP A 133 8.14 12.95 14.26
CA TRP A 133 7.07 13.09 15.26
C TRP A 133 5.94 12.13 14.95
N ILE A 134 5.07 11.87 15.92
CA ILE A 134 3.82 11.16 15.72
C ILE A 134 2.68 12.18 15.79
N TYR A 135 2.10 12.52 14.65
CA TYR A 135 0.95 13.40 14.53
C TYR A 135 -0.34 12.59 14.62
N ASN A 136 -1.18 12.92 15.60
CA ASN A 136 -2.54 12.41 15.68
C ASN A 136 -3.49 13.44 15.05
N THR A 137 -3.96 13.13 13.85
CA THR A 137 -4.80 14.02 13.04
C THR A 137 -6.18 14.27 13.66
N GLN A 138 -6.71 13.31 14.42
CA GLN A 138 -8.02 13.41 15.07
C GLN A 138 -7.99 14.36 16.27
N THR A 139 -6.97 14.22 17.12
CA THR A 139 -6.81 15.04 18.33
C THR A 139 -6.03 16.34 18.08
N ARG A 140 -5.46 16.51 16.88
CA ARG A 140 -4.59 17.64 16.50
C ARG A 140 -3.38 17.82 17.42
N LYS A 141 -2.89 16.72 17.99
CA LYS A 141 -1.71 16.68 18.86
C LYS A 141 -0.53 16.03 18.15
N ARG A 142 0.68 16.36 18.59
CA ARG A 142 1.89 15.66 18.19
C ARG A 142 2.65 15.19 19.41
N GLU A 143 3.25 14.02 19.30
CA GLU A 143 4.08 13.41 20.32
C GLU A 143 5.46 13.13 19.76
N PRO A 144 6.53 13.32 20.55
CA PRO A 144 7.87 13.00 20.08
C PRO A 144 7.97 11.49 19.87
N MET A 145 8.60 11.09 18.75
CA MET A 145 8.89 9.68 18.55
C MET A 145 9.90 9.20 19.57
N LYS A 146 9.49 8.26 20.43
CA LYS A 146 10.38 7.61 21.39
C LYS A 146 11.01 6.39 20.73
N LEU A 147 12.33 6.37 20.71
CA LEU A 147 13.12 5.23 20.25
C LEU A 147 13.48 4.33 21.43
N PRO A 148 13.60 3.01 21.24
CA PRO A 148 13.99 2.10 22.31
C PRO A 148 15.37 2.43 22.90
N ASP A 149 15.51 2.33 24.22
CA ASP A 149 16.76 2.65 24.93
C ASP A 149 17.96 1.85 24.41
N TRP A 150 17.76 0.58 24.05
CA TRP A 150 18.83 -0.26 23.51
C TRP A 150 19.37 0.29 22.19
N TRP A 151 18.50 0.86 21.35
CA TRP A 151 18.89 1.42 20.05
C TRP A 151 19.65 2.73 20.25
N LEU A 152 19.20 3.58 21.18
CA LEU A 152 19.90 4.81 21.53
C LEU A 152 21.31 4.54 22.08
N LYS A 153 21.45 3.52 22.94
CA LYS A 153 22.75 3.08 23.46
C LYS A 153 23.68 2.62 22.33
N LEU A 154 23.17 1.77 21.43
CA LEU A 154 23.93 1.28 20.28
C LEU A 154 24.33 2.43 19.32
N LEU A 155 23.45 3.40 19.10
CA LEU A 155 23.72 4.56 18.26
C LEU A 155 24.91 5.37 18.80
N VAL A 156 24.94 5.60 20.11
CA VAL A 156 26.04 6.32 20.78
C VAL A 156 27.34 5.54 20.68
N GLU A 157 27.30 4.22 20.94
CA GLU A 157 28.47 3.35 20.88
C GLU A 157 29.05 3.27 19.46
N TYR A 158 28.21 2.99 18.45
CA TYR A 158 28.61 2.81 17.06
C TYR A 158 29.20 4.10 16.46
N ASN A 159 28.56 5.24 16.69
CA ASN A 159 28.99 6.53 16.13
C ASN A 159 30.01 7.25 17.03
N LYS A 160 30.40 6.67 18.16
CA LYS A 160 31.29 7.27 19.16
C LYS A 160 30.86 8.69 19.54
N LEU A 161 29.55 8.89 19.71
CA LEU A 161 28.97 10.20 20.01
C LEU A 161 29.42 10.65 21.39
N GLN A 162 29.94 11.87 21.49
CA GLN A 162 30.20 12.49 22.77
C GLN A 162 28.99 13.31 23.21
N PRO A 163 28.55 13.21 24.48
CA PRO A 163 27.46 14.05 24.98
C PRO A 163 27.83 15.52 24.81
N GLN A 164 26.96 16.30 24.15
CA GLN A 164 27.14 17.75 24.18
C GLN A 164 26.88 18.25 25.61
N PRO A 165 27.69 19.18 26.13
CA PRO A 165 27.41 19.82 27.40
C PRO A 165 26.00 20.42 27.35
N GLN A 166 25.20 20.22 28.40
CA GLN A 166 23.91 20.91 28.48
C GLN A 166 24.16 22.42 28.42
N GLU A 167 23.66 23.08 27.39
CA GLU A 167 23.58 24.54 27.39
C GLU A 167 22.75 24.96 28.61
N LYS A 168 23.37 25.69 29.53
CA LYS A 168 22.67 26.30 30.65
C LYS A 168 21.68 27.32 30.04
N LYS A 169 20.39 26.99 30.11
CA LYS A 169 19.30 27.91 29.79
C LYS A 169 19.21 29.03 30.82
#